data_AF-A0AAE0AJT8-F1
#
_entry.id   AF-A0AAE0AJT8-F1
#
_cell.length_a   1.000
_cell.length_b   1.000
_cell.length_c   1.000
_cell.angle_alpha   90.00
_cell.angle_beta   90.00
_cell.angle_gamma   90.00
#
_symmetry.space_group_name_H-M   'P 1'
#
loop_
_entity.id
_entity.type
_entity.pdbx_description
1 polymer ?
#
loop_
_entity_poly.entity_id
_entity_poly.type
_entity_poly.pdbx_seq_one_letter_code
_entity_poly.pdbx_strand_id
1 'polypeptide(L)'
;MHESDDCIYPGCWRLLKIIPTFFLKYPSNQLSAVKIPKTQPFAVFEDSTQPSQAFLYRLSGDYNRVHADPGIAKIAGFPRPILHGVCTLGFVVRAIIKSVCRGDQSMVKNI
;
A
#
# COMPACT_ATOMS: atom_id res chain seq x y z
N MET A 1 -54.32 18.10 -5.29
CA MET A 1 -54.55 17.01 -4.31
C MET A 1 -53.19 16.54 -3.84
N HIS A 2 -52.90 16.88 -2.57
CA HIS A 2 -51.83 16.46 -1.68
C HIS A 2 -50.35 16.77 -1.99
N GLU A 3 -49.88 17.86 -1.36
CA GLU A 3 -48.71 17.91 -0.47
C GLU A 3 -48.61 16.68 0.46
N SER A 4 -47.38 16.23 0.74
CA SER A 4 -46.77 16.35 2.09
C SER A 4 -45.38 15.72 2.12
N ASP A 5 -44.44 16.51 2.62
CA ASP A 5 -43.07 16.17 3.00
C ASP A 5 -42.98 14.96 3.95
N ASP A 6 -41.86 14.23 3.90
CA ASP A 6 -41.09 13.92 5.11
C ASP A 6 -39.73 13.30 4.76
N CYS A 7 -38.68 14.06 5.04
CA CYS A 7 -37.30 13.58 5.07
C CYS A 7 -37.06 12.74 6.34
N ILE A 8 -36.66 11.48 6.19
CA ILE A 8 -36.00 10.71 7.26
C ILE A 8 -34.60 10.29 6.73
N TYR A 9 -33.56 10.97 7.20
CA TYR A 9 -32.13 10.74 6.89
C TYR A 9 -31.62 9.33 7.27
N PRO A 10 -30.42 8.86 6.84
CA PRO A 10 -29.60 9.20 5.68
C PRO A 10 -29.06 7.95 4.94
N GLY A 11 -29.54 7.69 3.72
CA GLY A 11 -29.01 6.65 2.83
C GLY A 11 -27.83 7.14 1.97
N CYS A 12 -26.72 7.57 2.59
CA CYS A 12 -25.52 7.98 1.86
C CYS A 12 -24.53 6.82 1.65
N TRP A 13 -24.98 5.74 1.00
CA TRP A 13 -24.10 4.63 0.57
C TRP A 13 -23.42 4.91 -0.77
N ARG A 14 -23.05 6.18 -1.02
CA ARG A 14 -22.54 6.62 -2.32
C ARG A 14 -21.07 6.98 -2.28
N LEU A 15 -20.20 6.11 -1.74
CA LEU A 15 -18.76 6.19 -2.03
C LEU A 15 -17.97 4.89 -1.74
N LEU A 16 -18.56 3.71 -1.99
CA LEU A 16 -17.85 2.42 -1.88
C LEU A 16 -17.83 1.60 -3.19
N LYS A 17 -17.92 2.28 -4.35
CA LYS A 17 -17.95 1.64 -5.68
C LYS A 17 -16.90 2.18 -6.65
N ILE A 18 -15.67 2.43 -6.19
CA ILE A 18 -14.50 2.59 -7.07
C ILE A 18 -13.31 1.77 -6.54
N ILE A 19 -13.56 0.52 -6.16
CA ILE A 19 -12.52 -0.50 -6.19
C ILE A 19 -12.92 -1.40 -7.37
N PRO A 20 -12.17 -1.40 -8.49
CA PRO A 20 -12.44 -2.36 -9.54
C PRO A 20 -12.40 -3.75 -8.91
N THR A 21 -13.34 -4.60 -9.30
CA THR A 21 -13.54 -6.00 -8.90
C THR A 21 -12.32 -6.92 -9.09
N PHE A 22 -11.14 -6.37 -9.36
CA PHE A 22 -9.87 -7.07 -9.55
C PHE A 22 -9.39 -7.78 -8.28
N PHE A 23 -9.63 -7.23 -7.08
CA PHE A 23 -9.18 -7.85 -5.83
C PHE A 23 -10.02 -9.06 -5.37
N LEU A 24 -11.24 -9.24 -5.88
CA LEU A 24 -12.14 -10.34 -5.48
C LEU A 24 -11.77 -11.71 -6.08
N LYS A 25 -10.77 -11.76 -6.97
CA LYS A 25 -10.36 -13.00 -7.66
C LYS A 25 -9.10 -13.65 -7.08
N TYR A 26 -8.51 -13.08 -6.04
CA TYR A 26 -7.39 -13.73 -5.36
C TYR A 26 -7.94 -14.89 -4.53
N PRO A 27 -7.57 -16.17 -4.84
CA PRO A 27 -7.90 -17.26 -3.95
C PRO A 27 -7.30 -16.94 -2.58
N SER A 28 -8.05 -17.22 -1.51
CA SER A 28 -7.55 -17.09 -0.14
C SER A 28 -6.36 -18.03 0.00
N ASN A 29 -5.15 -17.53 -0.25
CA ASN A 29 -3.95 -18.29 0.00
C ASN A 29 -3.91 -18.49 1.52
N GLN A 30 -4.03 -19.75 1.95
CA GLN A 30 -4.13 -20.17 3.35
C GLN A 30 -2.75 -20.08 4.04
N LEU A 31 -2.06 -18.94 3.88
CA LEU A 31 -0.85 -18.67 4.63
C LEU A 31 -1.28 -18.39 6.07
N SER A 32 -0.80 -19.20 7.01
CA SER A 32 -1.02 -18.96 8.43
C SER A 32 -0.48 -17.57 8.78
N ALA A 33 -1.29 -16.74 9.44
CA ALA A 33 -0.88 -15.42 9.88
C ALA A 33 0.45 -15.49 10.65
N VAL A 34 1.41 -14.67 10.26
CA VAL A 34 2.72 -14.59 10.93
C VAL A 34 2.50 -14.09 12.36
N LYS A 35 2.94 -14.85 13.36
CA LYS A 35 2.92 -14.43 14.77
C LYS A 35 4.08 -13.48 15.03
N ILE A 36 3.78 -12.21 15.30
CA ILE A 36 4.80 -11.21 15.67
C ILE A 36 5.21 -11.43 17.14
N PRO A 37 6.50 -11.65 17.45
CA PRO A 37 6.97 -11.77 18.83
C PRO A 37 6.69 -10.50 19.63
N LYS A 38 6.33 -10.66 20.92
CA LYS A 38 6.13 -9.53 21.86
C LYS A 38 7.43 -9.04 22.51
N THR A 39 8.55 -9.68 22.23
CA THR A 39 9.87 -9.30 22.76
C THR A 39 10.43 -8.10 22.00
N GLN A 40 11.52 -7.52 22.51
CA GLN A 40 12.25 -6.47 21.79
C GLN A 40 12.69 -6.97 20.39
N PRO A 41 12.63 -6.11 19.35
CA PRO A 41 13.14 -6.47 18.03
C PRO A 41 14.62 -6.84 18.08
N PHE A 42 15.01 -7.86 17.30
CA PHE A 42 16.42 -8.26 17.16
C PHE A 42 17.29 -7.14 16.57
N ALA A 43 16.74 -6.40 15.60
CA ALA A 43 17.37 -5.26 14.98
C ALA A 43 16.31 -4.23 14.60
N VAL A 44 16.69 -2.96 14.61
CA VAL A 44 15.89 -1.83 14.12
C VAL A 44 16.70 -1.13 13.03
N PHE A 45 16.07 -0.82 11.91
CA PHE A 45 16.70 -0.15 10.79
C PHE A 45 15.82 1.00 10.30
N GLU A 46 16.41 2.17 10.22
CA GLU A 46 15.76 3.37 9.71
C GLU A 46 16.36 3.73 8.35
N ASP A 47 15.50 4.01 7.39
CA ASP A 47 15.89 4.46 6.05
C ASP A 47 14.90 5.52 5.59
N SER A 48 15.39 6.47 4.79
CA SER A 48 14.60 7.62 4.36
C SER A 48 14.31 7.54 2.88
N THR A 49 13.05 7.73 2.51
CA THR A 49 12.65 7.90 1.11
C THR A 49 12.78 9.36 0.72
N GLN A 50 13.20 9.64 -0.50
CA GLN A 50 13.14 11.01 -1.03
C GLN A 50 11.69 11.43 -1.34
N PRO A 51 11.36 12.73 -1.31
CA PRO A 51 10.04 13.20 -1.74
C PRO A 51 9.68 12.77 -3.18
N SER A 52 10.69 12.63 -4.04
CA SER A 52 10.57 12.19 -5.43
C SER A 52 10.69 10.66 -5.63
N GLN A 53 10.76 9.85 -4.55
CA GLN A 53 11.03 8.41 -4.64
C GLN A 53 10.05 7.67 -5.54
N ALA A 54 8.77 8.04 -5.52
CA ALA A 54 7.74 7.43 -6.37
C ALA A 54 7.97 7.73 -7.86
N PHE A 55 8.49 8.92 -8.21
CA PHE A 55 8.83 9.27 -9.59
C PHE A 55 10.05 8.52 -10.11
N LEU A 56 11.00 8.20 -9.24
CA LEU A 56 12.14 7.36 -9.61
C LEU A 56 11.70 5.90 -9.77
N TYR A 57 10.98 5.36 -8.79
CA TYR A 57 10.62 3.95 -8.78
C TYR A 57 9.67 3.54 -9.93
N ARG A 58 8.76 4.43 -10.35
CA ARG A 58 7.87 4.15 -11.50
C ARG A 58 8.62 3.83 -12.80
N LEU A 59 9.86 4.30 -12.95
CA LEU A 59 10.71 3.97 -14.11
C LEU A 59 11.09 2.48 -14.16
N SER A 60 10.90 1.74 -13.07
CA SER A 60 11.05 0.29 -13.01
C SER A 60 9.84 -0.49 -13.56
N GLY A 61 8.76 0.19 -13.97
CA GLY A 61 7.69 -0.41 -14.78
C GLY A 61 6.26 -0.22 -14.26
N ASP A 62 6.07 0.26 -13.02
CA ASP A 62 4.74 0.59 -12.50
C ASP A 62 4.43 2.08 -12.69
N TYR A 63 3.69 2.35 -13.76
CA TYR A 63 3.29 3.69 -14.17
C TYR A 63 1.90 4.12 -13.66
N ASN A 64 1.33 3.45 -12.66
CA ASN A 64 0.03 3.83 -12.10
C ASN A 64 0.05 5.30 -11.63
N ARG A 65 -0.94 6.08 -12.12
CA ARG A 65 -1.02 7.52 -11.91
C ARG A 65 -1.18 7.93 -10.45
N VAL A 66 -1.68 7.05 -9.57
CA VAL A 66 -1.79 7.34 -8.13
C VAL A 66 -0.45 7.67 -7.47
N HIS A 67 0.66 7.24 -8.09
CA HIS A 67 2.02 7.48 -7.61
C HIS A 67 2.67 8.76 -8.17
N ALA A 68 2.01 9.47 -9.09
CA ALA A 68 2.62 10.61 -9.80
C ALA A 68 1.69 11.82 -9.96
N ASP A 69 0.38 11.61 -10.09
CA ASP A 69 -0.62 12.64 -10.38
C ASP A 69 -1.39 13.01 -9.10
N PRO A 70 -1.24 14.27 -8.61
CA PRO A 70 -1.95 14.73 -7.41
C PRO A 70 -3.48 14.70 -7.53
N GLY A 71 -4.02 14.94 -8.73
CA GLY A 71 -5.46 14.88 -8.99
C GLY A 71 -5.99 13.46 -8.86
N ILE A 72 -5.29 12.48 -9.43
CA ILE A 72 -5.62 11.05 -9.29
C ILE A 72 -5.46 10.59 -7.84
N ALA A 73 -4.40 11.01 -7.15
CA ALA A 73 -4.21 10.69 -5.73
C ALA A 73 -5.36 11.23 -4.87
N LYS A 74 -5.80 12.47 -5.13
CA LYS A 74 -6.95 13.09 -4.44
C LYS A 74 -8.25 12.36 -4.71
N ILE A 75 -8.51 11.97 -5.97
CA ILE A 75 -9.68 11.15 -6.33
C ILE A 75 -9.64 9.80 -5.61
N ALA A 76 -8.45 9.22 -5.43
CA ALA A 76 -8.24 7.98 -4.67
C ALA A 76 -8.28 8.17 -3.13
N GLY A 77 -8.54 9.40 -2.65
CA GLY A 77 -8.66 9.69 -1.22
C GLY A 77 -7.34 10.00 -0.50
N PHE A 78 -6.24 10.15 -1.23
CA PHE A 78 -4.95 10.52 -0.66
C PHE A 78 -4.69 12.03 -0.81
N PRO A 79 -4.09 12.70 0.17
CA PRO A 79 -3.79 14.13 0.08
C PRO A 79 -2.71 14.46 -0.96
N ARG A 80 -1.90 13.47 -1.35
CA ARG A 80 -0.80 13.58 -2.32
C ARG A 80 -0.48 12.20 -2.90
N PRO A 81 0.30 12.10 -3.99
CA PRO A 81 0.77 10.82 -4.51
C PRO A 81 1.47 9.98 -3.44
N ILE A 82 1.19 8.68 -3.46
CA ILE A 82 1.73 7.70 -2.50
C ILE A 82 2.90 6.92 -3.11
N LEU A 83 3.79 6.41 -2.27
CA LEU A 83 4.85 5.52 -2.72
C LEU A 83 4.30 4.13 -3.08
N HIS A 84 4.89 3.46 -4.06
CA HIS A 84 4.54 2.09 -4.42
C HIS A 84 4.77 1.15 -3.23
N GLY A 85 3.82 0.25 -2.97
CA GLY A 85 3.96 -0.76 -1.90
C GLY A 85 5.18 -1.66 -2.12
N VAL A 86 5.42 -2.05 -3.37
CA VAL A 86 6.60 -2.82 -3.78
C VAL A 86 7.92 -2.04 -3.67
N CYS A 87 7.89 -0.70 -3.74
CA CYS A 87 9.07 0.12 -3.42
C CYS A 87 9.40 0.03 -1.93
N THR A 88 8.38 0.16 -1.07
CA THR A 88 8.54 0.02 0.38
C THR A 88 9.06 -1.38 0.75
N LEU A 89 8.53 -2.43 0.11
CA LEU A 89 9.03 -3.79 0.27
C LEU A 89 10.51 -3.91 -0.09
N GLY A 90 10.95 -3.25 -1.16
CA GLY A 90 12.36 -3.20 -1.55
C GLY A 90 13.27 -2.57 -0.47
N PHE A 91 12.80 -1.53 0.22
CA PHE A 91 13.53 -0.94 1.36
C PHE A 91 13.65 -1.93 2.52
N VAL A 92 12.57 -2.64 2.85
CA VAL A 92 12.55 -3.66 3.91
C VAL A 92 13.52 -4.81 3.58
N VAL A 93 13.47 -5.34 2.36
CA VAL A 93 14.38 -6.43 1.93
C VAL A 93 15.83 -5.96 1.97
N ARG A 94 16.12 -4.73 1.52
CA ARG A 94 17.46 -4.15 1.62
C ARG A 94 17.94 -4.04 3.08
N ALA A 95 17.05 -3.66 4.00
CA ALA A 95 17.37 -3.61 5.43
C ALA A 95 17.66 -5.02 6.00
N ILE A 96 16.88 -6.03 5.61
CA ILE A 96 17.11 -7.44 6.00
C ILE A 96 18.45 -7.94 5.48
N ILE A 97 18.79 -7.68 4.21
CA ILE A 97 20.06 -8.10 3.62
C ILE A 97 21.24 -7.50 4.40
N LYS A 98 21.15 -6.22 4.77
CA LYS A 98 22.18 -5.52 5.55
C LYS A 98 22.29 -6.03 6.99
N SER A 99 21.17 -6.27 7.67
CA SER A 99 21.14 -6.55 9.11
C SER A 99 21.26 -8.04 9.45
N VAL A 100 20.71 -8.93 8.62
CA VAL A 100 20.62 -10.37 8.89
C VAL A 100 21.50 -11.17 7.94
N CYS A 101 21.50 -10.84 6.65
CA CYS A 101 22.19 -11.61 5.62
C CYS A 101 23.65 -11.19 5.41
N ARG A 102 24.20 -10.27 6.23
CA ARG A 102 25.58 -9.79 6.12
C ARG A 102 25.95 -9.25 4.72
N GLY A 103 24.97 -8.69 4.02
CA GLY A 103 25.14 -8.18 2.65
C GLY A 103 24.94 -9.23 1.53
N ASP A 104 24.78 -10.52 1.85
CA ASP A 104 24.57 -11.56 0.84
C ASP A 104 23.08 -11.69 0.48
N GLN A 105 22.72 -11.17 -0.68
CA GLN A 105 21.36 -11.23 -1.22
C GLN A 105 20.89 -12.67 -1.53
N SER A 106 21.81 -13.62 -1.76
CA SER A 106 21.45 -15.01 -2.09
C SER A 106 20.82 -15.76 -0.91
N MET A 107 20.96 -15.23 0.30
CA MET A 107 20.33 -15.79 1.49
C MET A 107 18.82 -15.53 1.55
N VAL A 108 18.30 -14.56 0.78
CA VAL A 108 16.86 -14.27 0.71
C VAL A 108 16.22 -15.24 -0.28
N LYS A 109 15.36 -16.14 0.22
CA LYS A 109 14.73 -17.18 -0.60
C LYS A 109 13.34 -16.81 -1.09
N ASN A 110 12.53 -16.23 -0.20
CA ASN A 110 11.14 -15.87 -0.46
C ASN A 110 10.81 -14.58 0.30
N ILE A 111 9.87 -13.83 -0.24
CA ILE A 111 9.33 -12.59 0.32
C ILE A 111 7.81 -12.68 0.27
#